data_AF-A0A4Q3RTM9-F1
#
_entry.id   AF-A0A4Q3RTM9-F1
#
_cell.length_a   1.000
_cell.length_b   1.000
_cell.length_c   1.000
_cell.angle_alpha   90.00
_cell.angle_beta   90.00
_cell.angle_gamma   90.00
#
_symmetry.space_group_name_H-M   'P 1'
#
loop_
_entity.id
_entity.type
_entity.pdbx_description
1 polymer ?
#
loop_
_entity_poly.entity_id
_entity_poly.type
_entity_poly.pdbx_seq_one_letter_code
_entity_poly.pdbx_strand_id
1 'polypeptide(L)'
;MSLRHKAFSAAFTAIAATGADRWGRGLAQGRGAILTLHHVRPATSGGFSPNGLLEITPGFLDRALTLIRAEGYDVVSLDEALARLADPRPGRFFVALTFDDGYRDNLDHAWPVLAKHADCHRIRVDSPTAHLFTVDCKGDVVDE
;
A
#
# COMPACT_ATOMS: atom_id res chain seq x y z
N MET A 1 -23.46 -9.93 -6.43
CA MET A 1 -22.24 -10.69 -6.08
C MET A 1 -22.50 -12.20 -6.14
N SER A 2 -21.63 -12.96 -6.80
CA SER A 2 -21.74 -14.42 -6.95
C SER A 2 -21.50 -15.16 -5.62
N LEU A 3 -22.08 -16.36 -5.46
CA LEU A 3 -21.90 -17.24 -4.28
C LEU A 3 -20.42 -17.48 -3.96
N ARG A 4 -19.59 -17.60 -4.98
CA ARG A 4 -18.13 -17.76 -4.83
C ARG A 4 -17.49 -16.58 -4.10
N HIS A 5 -17.90 -15.34 -4.41
CA HIS A 5 -17.37 -14.14 -3.74
C HIS A 5 -17.79 -14.10 -2.27
N LYS A 6 -19.02 -14.49 -1.96
CA LYS A 6 -19.49 -14.58 -0.56
C LYS A 6 -18.69 -15.62 0.23
N ALA A 7 -18.41 -16.77 -0.38
CA ALA A 7 -17.59 -17.81 0.25
C ALA A 7 -16.16 -17.33 0.55
N PHE A 8 -15.49 -16.71 -0.44
CA PHE A 8 -14.16 -16.13 -0.22
C PHE A 8 -14.16 -15.03 0.84
N SER A 9 -15.14 -14.12 0.80
CA SER A 9 -15.26 -13.06 1.80
C SER A 9 -15.45 -13.63 3.20
N ALA A 10 -16.29 -14.65 3.38
CA ALA A 10 -16.50 -15.30 4.67
C ALA A 10 -15.21 -15.96 5.19
N ALA A 11 -14.46 -16.63 4.31
CA ALA A 11 -13.19 -17.25 4.67
C ALA A 11 -12.15 -16.22 5.13
N PHE A 12 -11.98 -15.11 4.39
CA PHE A 12 -11.06 -14.05 4.80
C PHE A 12 -11.49 -13.38 6.10
N THR A 13 -12.79 -13.14 6.31
CA THR A 13 -13.31 -12.61 7.58
C THR A 13 -13.00 -13.54 8.74
N ALA A 14 -13.16 -14.86 8.57
CA ALA A 14 -12.85 -15.84 9.62
C ALA A 14 -11.34 -15.88 9.93
N ILE A 15 -10.48 -15.83 8.92
CA ILE A 15 -9.03 -15.75 9.11
C ILE A 15 -8.67 -14.48 9.90
N ALA A 16 -9.19 -13.32 9.49
CA ALA A 16 -8.91 -12.05 10.15
C ALA A 16 -9.43 -12.00 11.60
N ALA A 17 -10.62 -12.54 11.86
CA ALA A 17 -11.22 -12.57 13.19
C ALA A 17 -10.50 -13.52 14.17
N THR A 18 -9.90 -14.59 13.64
CA THR A 18 -9.16 -15.58 14.46
C THR A 18 -7.66 -15.26 14.57
N GLY A 19 -7.13 -14.41 13.69
CA GLY A 19 -5.69 -14.15 13.59
C GLY A 19 -4.88 -15.34 13.07
N ALA A 20 -5.54 -16.29 12.37
CA ALA A 20 -4.89 -17.49 11.85
C ALA A 20 -3.74 -17.14 10.87
N ASP A 21 -3.84 -16.01 10.17
CA ASP A 21 -2.78 -15.45 9.35
C ASP A 21 -1.51 -15.15 10.16
N ARG A 22 -1.65 -14.69 11.42
CA ARG A 22 -0.52 -14.38 12.30
C ARG A 22 0.25 -15.63 12.72
N TRP A 23 -0.45 -16.73 12.96
CA TRP A 23 0.17 -18.01 13.32
C TRP A 23 0.93 -18.65 12.14
N GLY A 24 0.44 -18.45 10.91
CA GLY A 24 1.07 -18.97 9.70
C GLY A 24 2.30 -18.17 9.21
N ARG A 25 2.60 -17.01 9.80
CA ARG A 25 3.63 -16.07 9.30
C ARG A 25 4.99 -16.70 9.07
N GLY A 26 5.48 -17.50 10.03
CA GLY A 26 6.81 -18.11 9.94
C GLY A 26 7.00 -19.05 8.74
N LEU A 27 5.91 -19.52 8.13
CA LEU A 27 5.94 -20.43 6.98
C LEU A 27 5.77 -19.73 5.63
N ALA A 28 5.12 -18.56 5.60
CA ALA A 28 4.59 -17.98 4.37
C ALA A 28 4.87 -16.47 4.17
N GLN A 29 5.42 -15.78 5.17
CA GLN A 29 5.53 -14.32 5.14
C GLN A 29 6.54 -13.79 4.12
N GLY A 30 7.65 -14.50 3.85
CA GLY A 30 8.70 -13.99 2.98
C GLY A 30 9.42 -12.77 3.58
N ARG A 31 10.02 -11.92 2.73
CA ARG A 31 10.88 -10.78 3.15
C ARG A 31 10.16 -9.43 3.18
N GLY A 32 9.11 -9.27 2.38
CA GLY A 32 8.39 -8.02 2.23
C GLY A 32 7.28 -8.13 1.19
N ALA A 33 6.54 -7.04 1.00
CA ALA A 33 5.51 -6.88 -0.01
C ALA A 33 5.68 -5.57 -0.78
N ILE A 34 5.31 -5.58 -2.06
CA ILE A 34 5.19 -4.37 -2.88
C ILE A 34 3.70 -4.23 -3.21
N LEU A 35 3.09 -3.13 -2.77
CA LEU A 35 1.68 -2.84 -3.00
C LEU A 35 1.56 -1.85 -4.16
N THR A 36 1.07 -2.35 -5.30
CA THR A 36 0.85 -1.55 -6.50
C THR A 36 -0.54 -0.91 -6.47
N LEU A 37 -0.57 0.40 -6.27
CA LEU A 37 -1.77 1.23 -6.25
C LEU A 37 -1.85 2.05 -7.54
N HIS A 38 -3.05 2.46 -7.95
CA HIS A 38 -3.22 3.26 -9.17
C HIS A 38 -4.03 4.53 -8.85
N HIS A 39 -5.28 4.36 -8.44
CA HIS A 39 -6.17 5.46 -8.07
C HIS A 39 -6.43 5.47 -6.57
N VAL A 40 -6.25 6.64 -5.94
CA VAL A 40 -6.76 6.89 -4.59
C VAL A 40 -7.77 8.02 -4.65
N ARG A 41 -9.06 7.71 -4.46
CA ARG A 41 -10.11 8.72 -4.53
C ARG A 41 -11.36 8.32 -3.77
N PRO A 42 -12.21 9.27 -3.34
CA PRO A 42 -13.50 8.95 -2.75
C PRO A 42 -14.32 8.03 -3.65
N ALA A 43 -15.05 7.08 -3.06
CA ALA A 43 -15.86 6.16 -3.83
C ALA A 43 -16.97 6.91 -4.57
N THR A 44 -17.02 6.77 -5.89
CA THR A 44 -18.09 7.32 -6.72
C THR A 44 -19.20 6.29 -6.93
N SER A 45 -20.46 6.66 -6.70
CA SER A 45 -21.60 5.77 -6.94
C SER A 45 -22.08 5.86 -8.39
N GLY A 46 -22.03 4.73 -9.11
CA GLY A 46 -22.64 4.58 -10.43
C GLY A 46 -21.83 5.18 -11.59
N GLY A 47 -22.16 4.75 -12.80
CA GLY A 47 -21.50 5.16 -14.05
C GLY A 47 -20.56 4.11 -14.64
N PHE A 48 -19.98 4.45 -15.79
CA PHE A 48 -18.98 3.62 -16.49
C PHE A 48 -17.61 3.78 -15.81
N SER A 49 -17.18 2.77 -15.07
CA SER A 49 -15.82 2.69 -14.50
C SER A 49 -15.17 1.35 -14.88
N PRO A 50 -14.56 1.26 -16.08
CA PRO A 50 -13.91 0.03 -16.53
C PRO A 50 -12.69 -0.36 -15.67
N ASN A 51 -12.06 0.63 -15.03
CA ASN A 51 -10.87 0.45 -14.18
C ASN A 51 -11.20 0.54 -12.68
N GLY A 52 -12.48 0.44 -12.28
CA GLY A 52 -12.89 0.56 -10.87
C GLY A 52 -12.27 -0.46 -9.93
N LEU A 53 -11.73 -1.57 -10.44
CA LEU A 53 -10.98 -2.56 -9.66
C LEU A 53 -9.59 -2.07 -9.22
N LEU A 54 -9.06 -1.01 -9.85
CA LEU A 54 -7.77 -0.39 -9.53
C LEU A 54 -7.93 0.85 -8.62
N GLU A 55 -9.15 1.13 -8.17
CA GLU A 55 -9.50 2.25 -7.32
C GLU A 55 -9.58 1.83 -5.86
N ILE A 56 -8.90 2.55 -4.99
CA ILE A 56 -9.08 2.47 -3.54
C ILE A 56 -9.52 3.82 -2.97
N THR A 57 -10.11 3.79 -1.78
CA THR A 57 -10.49 5.02 -1.07
C THR A 57 -9.37 5.52 -0.16
N PRO A 58 -9.31 6.83 0.14
CA PRO A 58 -8.37 7.36 1.13
C PRO A 58 -8.50 6.68 2.49
N GLY A 59 -9.73 6.38 2.91
CA GLY A 59 -9.99 5.66 4.17
C GLY A 59 -9.53 4.19 4.13
N PHE A 60 -9.49 3.56 2.96
CA PHE A 60 -8.89 2.23 2.82
C PHE A 60 -7.36 2.32 2.96
N LEU A 61 -6.72 3.29 2.29
CA LEU A 61 -5.28 3.52 2.40
C LEU A 61 -4.88 3.78 3.86
N ASP A 62 -5.61 4.64 4.58
CA ASP A 62 -5.37 4.95 5.99
C ASP A 62 -5.42 3.70 6.88
N ARG A 63 -6.41 2.83 6.66
CA ARG A 63 -6.51 1.55 7.40
C ARG A 63 -5.37 0.59 7.05
N ALA A 64 -4.98 0.51 5.78
CA ALA A 64 -3.87 -0.33 5.35
C ALA A 64 -2.55 0.10 6.02
N LEU A 65 -2.25 1.40 6.01
CA LEU A 65 -1.05 1.95 6.67
C LEU A 65 -1.08 1.76 8.19
N THR A 66 -2.25 1.96 8.81
CA THR A 66 -2.45 1.69 10.24
C THR A 66 -2.13 0.25 10.57
N LEU A 67 -2.62 -0.70 9.76
CA LEU A 67 -2.35 -2.13 9.93
C LEU A 67 -0.86 -2.43 9.76
N ILE A 68 -0.22 -1.95 8.70
CA ILE A 68 1.22 -2.15 8.44
C ILE A 68 2.05 -1.72 9.65
N ARG A 69 1.75 -0.53 10.20
CA ARG A 69 2.42 -0.01 11.40
C ARG A 69 2.14 -0.85 12.64
N ALA A 70 0.89 -1.24 12.87
CA ALA A 70 0.49 -2.07 14.01
C ALA A 70 1.16 -3.46 13.99
N GLU A 71 1.48 -3.98 12.81
CA GLU A 71 2.23 -5.24 12.65
C GLU A 71 3.74 -5.09 12.83
N GLY A 72 4.24 -3.87 13.02
CA GLY A 72 5.67 -3.60 13.14
C GLY A 72 6.42 -3.83 11.83
N TYR A 73 5.79 -3.62 10.68
CA TYR A 73 6.45 -3.67 9.38
C TYR A 73 7.02 -2.31 9.01
N ASP A 74 8.14 -2.31 8.28
CA ASP A 74 8.77 -1.08 7.82
C ASP A 74 8.16 -0.67 6.48
N VAL A 75 7.66 0.57 6.37
CA VAL A 75 7.35 1.16 5.06
C VAL A 75 8.65 1.68 4.45
N VAL A 76 8.98 1.25 3.24
CA VAL A 76 10.27 1.55 2.60
C VAL A 76 10.10 2.03 1.16
N SER A 77 11.08 2.79 0.67
CA SER A 77 11.24 3.09 -0.76
C SER A 77 11.52 1.84 -1.60
N LEU A 78 11.24 1.84 -2.90
CA LEU A 78 11.58 0.71 -3.77
C LEU A 78 13.09 0.41 -3.80
N ASP A 79 13.95 1.43 -3.77
CA ASP A 79 15.42 1.25 -3.70
C ASP A 79 15.85 0.47 -2.44
N GLU A 80 15.24 0.79 -1.30
CA GLU A 80 15.49 0.10 -0.03
C GLU A 80 14.91 -1.32 -0.05
N ALA A 81 13.75 -1.53 -0.69
CA ALA A 81 13.22 -2.87 -0.91
C ALA A 81 14.20 -3.72 -1.73
N LEU A 82 14.75 -3.18 -2.83
CA LEU A 82 15.75 -3.86 -3.65
C LEU A 82 17.02 -4.18 -2.86
N ALA A 83 17.54 -3.21 -2.08
CA ALA A 83 18.68 -3.42 -1.21
C ALA A 83 18.43 -4.52 -0.18
N ARG A 84 17.26 -4.50 0.47
CA ARG A 84 16.84 -5.53 1.44
C ARG A 84 16.64 -6.89 0.80
N LEU A 85 16.21 -6.98 -0.45
CA LEU A 85 16.07 -8.24 -1.16
C LEU A 85 17.45 -8.84 -1.53
N ALA A 86 18.43 -7.99 -1.82
CA ALA A 86 19.79 -8.39 -2.16
C ALA A 86 20.64 -8.80 -0.94
N ASP A 87 20.39 -8.26 0.26
CA ASP A 87 21.13 -8.64 1.47
C ASP A 87 20.83 -10.12 1.83
N PRO A 88 21.83 -10.99 2.03
CA PRO A 88 21.60 -12.38 2.46
C PRO A 88 21.00 -12.49 3.87
N ARG A 89 21.14 -11.47 4.72
CA ARG A 89 20.56 -11.44 6.06
C ARG A 89 19.15 -10.87 6.01
N PRO A 90 18.14 -11.60 6.49
CA PRO A 90 16.78 -11.09 6.53
C PRO A 90 16.67 -9.95 7.57
N GLY A 91 16.21 -8.78 7.12
CA GLY A 91 15.80 -7.68 7.99
C GLY A 91 14.35 -7.81 8.46
N ARG A 92 13.80 -6.73 9.04
CA ARG A 92 12.36 -6.64 9.33
C ARG A 92 11.56 -6.70 8.02
N PHE A 93 10.38 -7.32 8.09
CA PHE A 93 9.45 -7.37 6.96
C PHE A 93 9.12 -5.96 6.49
N PHE A 94 9.27 -5.72 5.20
CA PHE A 94 9.07 -4.40 4.61
C PHE A 94 7.81 -4.36 3.75
N VAL A 95 7.25 -3.16 3.57
CA VAL A 95 6.20 -2.86 2.60
C VAL A 95 6.63 -1.66 1.77
N ALA A 96 6.75 -1.83 0.46
CA ALA A 96 6.92 -0.71 -0.48
C ALA A 96 5.57 -0.40 -1.13
N LEU A 97 5.28 0.89 -1.34
CA LEU A 97 4.06 1.36 -1.99
C LEU A 97 4.44 1.95 -3.34
N THR A 98 3.78 1.52 -4.41
CA THR A 98 3.91 2.15 -5.74
C THR A 98 2.58 2.73 -6.16
N PHE A 99 2.64 3.84 -6.91
CA PHE A 99 1.47 4.53 -7.43
C PHE A 99 1.66 4.70 -8.94
N ASP A 100 1.06 3.78 -9.68
CA ASP A 100 1.25 3.65 -11.12
C ASP A 100 0.33 4.62 -11.88
N ASP A 101 0.64 4.85 -13.15
CA ASP A 101 -0.11 5.67 -14.13
C ASP A 101 -0.13 7.18 -13.90
N GLY A 102 0.42 7.68 -12.80
CA GLY A 102 0.57 9.12 -12.56
C GLY A 102 -0.74 9.86 -12.39
N TYR A 103 -1.78 9.22 -11.85
CA TYR A 103 -3.06 9.87 -11.61
C TYR A 103 -2.94 11.02 -10.62
N ARG A 104 -3.53 12.17 -10.97
CA ARG A 104 -3.58 13.37 -10.13
C ARG A 104 -4.23 13.11 -8.77
N ASP A 105 -5.20 12.20 -8.71
CA ASP A 105 -5.88 11.86 -7.45
C ASP A 105 -4.93 11.27 -6.39
N ASN A 106 -3.80 10.68 -6.79
CA ASN A 106 -2.77 10.26 -5.85
C ASN A 106 -2.19 11.47 -5.09
N LEU A 107 -1.94 12.58 -5.79
CA LEU A 107 -1.51 13.82 -5.15
C LEU A 107 -2.64 14.44 -4.31
N ASP A 108 -3.86 14.52 -4.85
CA ASP A 108 -4.96 15.21 -4.19
C ASP A 108 -5.53 14.43 -2.98
N HIS A 109 -5.36 13.11 -2.94
CA HIS A 109 -6.03 12.24 -1.96
C HIS A 109 -5.15 11.17 -1.30
N ALA A 110 -4.16 10.59 -1.98
CA ALA A 110 -3.24 9.65 -1.32
C ALA A 110 -2.25 10.39 -0.44
N TRP A 111 -1.68 11.49 -0.94
CA TRP A 111 -0.65 12.26 -0.24
C TRP A 111 -1.07 12.70 1.18
N PRO A 112 -2.25 13.32 1.41
CA PRO A 112 -2.65 13.72 2.76
C PRO A 112 -2.72 12.54 3.74
N VAL A 113 -3.06 11.35 3.26
CA VAL A 113 -3.09 10.13 4.05
C VAL A 113 -1.67 9.65 4.36
N LEU A 114 -0.79 9.62 3.36
CA LEU A 114 0.61 9.23 3.56
C LEU A 114 1.32 10.16 4.55
N ALA A 115 1.09 11.48 4.44
CA ALA A 115 1.67 12.48 5.33
C ALA A 115 1.24 12.28 6.81
N LYS A 116 -0.01 11.88 7.06
CA LYS A 116 -0.50 11.54 8.41
C LYS A 116 0.24 10.33 9.02
N HIS A 117 0.66 9.39 8.17
CA HIS A 117 1.37 8.18 8.57
C HIS A 117 2.89 8.31 8.46
N ALA A 118 3.44 9.46 8.14
CA ALA A 118 4.88 9.66 8.07
C ALA A 118 5.39 10.10 9.45
N ASP A 119 6.05 9.19 10.18
CA ASP A 119 6.96 9.59 11.26
C ASP A 119 8.28 10.00 10.60
N CYS A 120 8.31 11.18 9.96
CA CYS A 120 9.49 11.91 9.45
C CYS A 120 10.56 11.15 8.62
N HIS A 121 10.39 9.86 8.29
CA HIS A 121 11.35 9.07 7.53
C HIS A 121 10.68 8.38 6.34
N ARG A 122 10.72 9.10 5.22
CA ARG A 122 10.97 8.59 3.85
C ARG A 122 9.98 7.53 3.31
N ILE A 123 8.71 7.89 3.17
CA ILE A 123 7.83 7.23 2.18
C ILE A 123 8.22 7.76 0.81
N ARG A 124 8.99 7.00 0.02
CA ARG A 124 9.17 7.27 -1.40
C ARG A 124 8.04 6.59 -2.15
N VAL A 125 7.31 7.38 -2.91
CA VAL A 125 6.27 6.91 -3.83
C VAL A 125 6.93 6.78 -5.20
N ASP A 126 7.09 5.54 -5.65
CA ASP A 126 7.66 5.27 -6.97
C ASP A 126 6.50 5.08 -7.97
N SER A 127 6.57 5.79 -9.10
CA SER A 127 5.69 5.61 -10.25
C SER A 127 6.51 5.08 -11.43
N PRO A 128 6.21 3.88 -11.96
CA PRO A 128 6.92 3.35 -13.12
C PRO A 128 6.53 4.02 -14.45
N THR A 129 5.44 4.81 -14.49
CA THR A 129 4.83 5.34 -15.72
C THR A 129 4.74 6.86 -15.81
N ALA A 130 5.07 7.61 -14.75
CA ALA A 130 5.04 9.08 -14.73
C ALA A 130 6.23 9.67 -13.96
N HIS A 131 6.48 10.98 -14.13
CA HIS A 131 7.50 11.73 -13.38
C HIS A 131 7.46 11.34 -11.91
N LEU A 132 8.63 10.95 -11.42
CA LEU A 132 8.86 10.42 -10.10
C LEU A 132 8.60 11.53 -9.06
N PHE A 133 7.36 11.69 -8.62
CA PHE A 133 7.08 12.58 -7.51
C PHE A 133 7.57 11.90 -6.22
N THR A 134 8.85 12.13 -5.89
CA THR A 134 9.26 12.01 -4.49
C THR A 134 8.53 13.15 -3.80
N VAL A 135 7.72 12.86 -2.79
CA VAL A 135 7.11 13.92 -1.98
C VAL A 135 7.74 13.82 -0.60
N ASP A 136 8.46 14.87 -0.20
CA ASP A 136 9.09 14.94 1.11
C ASP A 136 8.03 15.11 2.21
N CYS A 137 8.46 15.00 3.47
CA CYS A 137 7.59 15.07 4.66
C CYS A 137 6.70 16.33 4.77
N LYS A 138 6.90 17.37 3.95
CA LYS A 138 6.12 18.61 3.91
C LYS A 138 5.09 18.66 2.80
N GLY A 139 5.07 17.70 1.89
CA GLY A 139 4.24 17.76 0.68
C GLY A 139 4.92 18.46 -0.48
N ASP A 140 6.20 18.76 -0.32
CA ASP A 140 7.01 19.34 -1.38
C ASP A 140 7.39 18.22 -2.35
N VAL A 141 7.09 18.44 -3.63
CA VAL A 141 7.62 17.62 -4.71
C VAL A 141 9.13 17.82 -4.74
N VAL A 142 9.87 16.77 -4.40
CA VAL A 142 11.32 16.66 -4.59
C VAL A 142 11.54 16.02 -5.95
N ASP A 143 11.56 16.87 -6.98
CA ASP A 143 12.20 16.52 -8.24
C ASP A 143 13.72 16.57 -8.01
N GLU A 144 14.46 15.55 -8.46
CA GLU A 144 15.88 15.67 -8.78
C GLU A 144 16.05 16.10 -10.24
#